data_AF-A0AAW0ZDK0-F1
#
_entry.id   AF-A0AAW0ZDK0-F1
#
_cell.length_a   1.000
_cell.length_b   1.000
_cell.length_c   1.000
_cell.angle_alpha   90.00
_cell.angle_beta   90.00
_cell.angle_gamma   90.00
#
_symmetry.space_group_name_H-M   'P 1'
#
loop_
_entity.id
_entity.type
_entity.pdbx_description
1 polymer ?
#
loop_
_entity_poly.entity_id
_entity_poly.type
_entity_poly.pdbx_seq_one_letter_code
_entity_poly.pdbx_strand_id
1 'polypeptide(L)'
;MKELPNTSIDYYILPNKIFCSMVGMWPLDEKCSKSSKIFAYFRLVVTVISYSSIFVPQIWAIAVNWGDIQTTAEIGITATSVGQALYKIFYLIARRGKAHKLYNEMRSLWDSTDDPNEKKSYEQIAYWARIVTITFYTSLMCNVISFTISGIIDYLSNNDRHLPFDVWYGTDISASPKFEIIFLCQLLACTIGTSGLTAIDCSIMTIILHVAGQFKLIKTWMNKIGTEINREPVHLEKFEIDLFKCIRHHQRIIQ
;
A
#
# COMPACT_ATOMS: atom_id res chain seq x y z
N MET A 1 19.76 -11.69 1.17
CA MET A 1 19.19 -10.32 1.05
C MET A 1 20.35 -9.38 1.33
N LYS A 2 20.93 -8.71 0.31
CA LYS A 2 22.05 -7.76 0.55
C LYS A 2 21.53 -6.64 1.44
N GLU A 3 22.25 -6.32 2.51
CA GLU A 3 21.95 -5.18 3.36
C GLU A 3 21.96 -3.92 2.47
N LEU A 4 20.79 -3.34 2.26
CA LEU A 4 20.64 -2.08 1.55
C LEU A 4 21.16 -0.98 2.50
N PRO A 5 22.08 -0.11 2.05
CA PRO A 5 22.55 0.96 2.90
C PRO A 5 21.36 1.83 3.35
N ASN A 6 21.32 2.14 4.65
CA ASN A 6 20.28 2.94 5.33
C ASN A 6 20.05 4.34 4.70
N THR A 7 20.87 4.75 3.73
CA THR A 7 20.81 6.04 3.02
C THR A 7 20.01 6.00 1.71
N SER A 8 19.65 4.80 1.23
CA SER A 8 18.89 4.62 -0.01
C SER A 8 17.37 4.70 0.22
N ILE A 9 16.63 5.33 -0.71
CA ILE A 9 15.17 5.38 -0.65
C ILE A 9 14.52 3.99 -0.54
N ASP A 10 15.19 2.97 -1.08
CA ASP A 10 14.77 1.57 -1.01
C ASP A 10 14.58 1.07 0.43
N TYR A 11 15.33 1.61 1.39
CA TYR A 11 15.14 1.30 2.81
C TYR A 11 13.78 1.79 3.32
N TYR A 12 13.37 3.00 2.98
CA TYR A 12 12.13 3.60 3.46
C TYR A 12 10.89 2.95 2.84
N ILE A 13 10.97 2.63 1.54
CA ILE A 13 9.88 2.01 0.79
C ILE A 13 9.87 0.48 0.86
N LEU A 14 10.79 -0.13 1.63
CA LEU A 14 10.92 -1.59 1.72
C LEU A 14 9.62 -2.30 2.10
N PRO A 15 8.82 -1.84 3.08
CA PRO A 15 7.55 -2.49 3.39
C PRO A 15 6.59 -2.46 2.21
N ASN A 16 6.44 -1.31 1.54
CA ASN A 16 5.64 -1.19 0.33
C ASN A 16 6.12 -2.16 -0.75
N LYS A 17 7.45 -2.30 -0.90
CA LYS A 17 8.06 -3.25 -1.83
C LYS A 17 7.68 -4.68 -1.54
N ILE A 18 7.73 -5.09 -0.27
CA ILE A 18 7.35 -6.43 0.15
C ILE A 18 5.87 -6.69 -0.16
N PHE A 19 4.97 -5.81 0.29
CA PHE A 19 3.52 -5.99 0.10
C PHE A 19 3.11 -5.96 -1.38
N CYS A 20 3.60 -4.97 -2.16
CA CYS A 20 3.37 -4.92 -3.60
C CYS A 20 3.95 -6.12 -4.32
N SER A 21 5.08 -6.67 -3.85
CA SER A 21 5.66 -7.88 -4.44
C SER A 21 4.79 -9.10 -4.16
N MET A 22 4.30 -9.29 -2.92
CA MET A 22 3.41 -10.40 -2.57
C MET A 22 2.19 -10.48 -3.49
N VAL A 23 1.66 -9.31 -3.85
CA VAL A 23 0.43 -9.15 -4.64
C VAL A 23 0.73 -9.08 -6.15
N GLY A 24 2.00 -9.13 -6.55
CA GLY A 24 2.41 -9.06 -7.97
C GLY A 24 2.32 -7.66 -8.61
N MET A 25 2.07 -6.63 -7.80
CA MET A 25 1.89 -5.23 -8.23
C MET A 25 3.18 -4.42 -8.28
N TRP A 26 4.29 -4.92 -7.73
CA TRP A 26 5.56 -4.20 -7.73
C TRP A 26 6.02 -3.86 -9.17
N PRO A 27 6.50 -2.63 -9.43
CA PRO A 27 7.10 -2.27 -10.71
C PRO A 27 8.21 -3.24 -11.08
N LEU A 28 8.06 -3.89 -12.24
CA LEU A 28 9.07 -4.80 -12.77
C LEU A 28 10.10 -3.99 -13.56
N ASP A 29 11.36 -4.05 -13.15
CA ASP A 29 12.43 -3.44 -13.92
C ASP A 29 12.62 -4.18 -15.25
N GLU A 30 12.99 -3.43 -16.30
CA GLU A 30 13.23 -4.02 -17.63
C GLU A 30 14.27 -5.13 -17.59
N LYS A 31 15.26 -5.00 -16.69
CA LYS A 31 16.37 -5.93 -16.43
C LYS A 31 15.95 -7.24 -15.74
N CYS A 32 14.70 -7.37 -15.27
CA CYS A 32 14.25 -8.60 -14.63
C CYS A 32 14.19 -9.78 -15.62
N SER A 33 14.66 -10.95 -15.18
CA SER A 33 14.53 -12.21 -15.92
C SER A 33 13.07 -12.51 -16.29
N LYS A 34 12.86 -13.18 -17.43
CA LYS A 34 11.53 -13.59 -17.92
C LYS A 34 10.75 -14.38 -16.85
N SER A 35 11.42 -15.24 -16.08
CA SER A 35 10.80 -16.02 -15.00
C SER A 35 10.24 -15.17 -13.87
N SER A 36 10.95 -14.10 -13.48
CA SER A 36 10.51 -13.16 -12.45
C SER A 36 9.25 -12.39 -12.88
N LYS A 37 9.20 -11.98 -14.16
CA LYS A 37 8.01 -11.32 -14.73
C LYS A 37 6.81 -12.26 -14.71
N ILE A 38 6.97 -13.51 -15.16
CA ILE A 38 5.91 -14.54 -15.13
C ILE A 38 5.43 -14.76 -13.69
N PHE A 39 6.34 -14.90 -12.73
CA PHE A 39 5.98 -15.10 -11.33
C PHE A 39 5.21 -13.91 -10.73
N ALA A 40 5.54 -12.67 -11.10
CA ALA A 40 4.78 -11.50 -10.68
C ALA A 40 3.37 -11.47 -11.28
N TYR A 41 3.21 -11.78 -12.57
CA TYR A 41 1.88 -11.89 -13.18
C TYR A 41 1.05 -13.02 -12.59
N PHE A 42 1.66 -14.16 -12.29
CA PHE A 42 0.99 -15.26 -11.60
C PHE A 42 0.43 -14.81 -10.23
N ARG A 43 1.25 -14.15 -9.40
CA ARG A 43 0.79 -13.60 -8.10
C ARG A 43 -0.33 -12.57 -8.24
N LEU A 44 -0.27 -11.75 -9.29
CA LEU A 44 -1.32 -10.78 -9.59
C LEU A 44 -2.64 -11.46 -9.96
N VAL A 45 -2.59 -12.50 -10.81
CA VAL A 45 -3.79 -13.29 -11.18
C VAL A 45 -4.38 -13.97 -9.95
N VAL A 46 -3.56 -14.61 -9.12
CA VAL A 46 -4.00 -15.24 -7.86
C VAL A 46 -4.67 -14.21 -6.94
N THR A 47 -4.11 -13.01 -6.83
CA THR A 47 -4.71 -11.91 -6.07
C THR A 47 -6.10 -11.57 -6.62
N VAL A 48 -6.22 -11.29 -7.91
CA VAL A 48 -7.51 -10.90 -8.53
C VAL A 48 -8.57 -11.99 -8.34
N ILE A 49 -8.19 -13.26 -8.49
CA ILE A 49 -9.07 -14.41 -8.23
C ILE A 49 -9.51 -14.42 -6.76
N SER A 50 -8.57 -14.27 -5.82
CA SER A 50 -8.86 -14.26 -4.37
C SER A 50 -9.85 -13.16 -3.96
N TYR A 51 -9.68 -11.94 -4.49
CA TYR A 51 -10.65 -10.87 -4.21
C TYR A 51 -12.01 -11.12 -4.87
N SER A 52 -12.01 -11.63 -6.10
CA SER A 52 -13.25 -11.93 -6.84
C SER A 52 -14.06 -13.05 -6.18
N SER A 53 -13.38 -14.08 -5.65
CA SER A 53 -14.02 -15.18 -4.92
C SER A 53 -14.67 -14.76 -3.61
N ILE A 54 -14.27 -13.61 -3.04
CA ILE A 54 -14.90 -13.04 -1.84
C ILE A 54 -16.02 -12.07 -2.25
N PHE A 55 -15.76 -11.22 -3.24
CA PHE A 55 -16.69 -10.18 -3.67
C PHE A 55 -18.00 -10.74 -4.21
N VAL A 56 -17.93 -11.75 -5.10
CA VAL A 56 -19.14 -12.30 -5.76
C VAL A 56 -20.10 -12.94 -4.75
N PRO A 57 -19.66 -13.83 -3.83
CA PRO A 57 -20.55 -14.36 -2.79
C PRO A 57 -21.12 -13.29 -1.86
N GLN A 58 -20.38 -12.22 -1.58
CA GLN A 58 -20.88 -11.13 -0.72
C GLN A 58 -22.02 -10.35 -1.37
N ILE A 59 -21.91 -10.05 -2.67
CA ILE A 59 -23.02 -9.43 -3.41
C ILE A 59 -24.25 -10.34 -3.42
N TRP A 60 -24.05 -11.65 -3.59
CA TRP A 60 -25.13 -12.61 -3.50
C TRP A 60 -25.75 -12.66 -2.09
N ALA A 61 -24.94 -12.68 -1.05
CA ALA A 61 -25.40 -12.71 0.33
C ALA A 61 -26.19 -11.44 0.71
N ILE A 62 -25.81 -10.28 0.18
CA ILE A 62 -26.60 -9.04 0.32
C ILE A 62 -27.96 -9.19 -0.35
N ALA A 63 -28.02 -9.79 -1.54
CA ALA A 63 -29.27 -9.99 -2.26
C ALA A 63 -30.21 -10.98 -1.56
N VAL A 64 -29.66 -12.04 -0.93
CA VAL A 64 -30.45 -13.05 -0.20
C VAL A 64 -30.97 -12.52 1.13
N ASN A 65 -30.15 -11.76 1.88
CA ASN A 65 -30.53 -11.21 3.18
C ASN A 65 -31.23 -9.85 3.08
N TRP A 66 -31.78 -9.53 1.90
CA TRP A 66 -32.44 -8.25 1.63
C TRP A 66 -33.69 -8.09 2.50
N GLY A 67 -33.56 -7.33 3.58
CA GLY A 67 -34.60 -7.12 4.59
C GLY A 67 -34.07 -7.12 6.02
N ASP A 68 -32.95 -7.81 6.28
CA ASP A 68 -32.23 -7.70 7.55
C ASP A 68 -31.17 -6.59 7.44
N ILE A 69 -31.48 -5.44 8.03
CA ILE A 69 -30.61 -4.25 7.97
C ILE A 69 -29.27 -4.53 8.66
N GLN A 70 -29.25 -5.29 9.75
CA GLN A 70 -28.03 -5.52 10.51
C GLN A 70 -27.07 -6.41 9.72
N THR A 71 -27.54 -7.58 9.27
CA THR A 71 -26.72 -8.49 8.47
C THR A 71 -26.31 -7.88 7.13
N THR A 72 -27.22 -7.14 6.48
CA THR A 72 -26.90 -6.46 5.22
C THR A 72 -25.84 -5.37 5.41
N ALA A 73 -25.87 -4.63 6.52
CA ALA A 73 -24.86 -3.61 6.81
C ALA A 73 -23.48 -4.23 7.07
N GLU A 74 -23.40 -5.30 7.84
CA GLU A 74 -22.15 -6.01 8.14
C GLU A 74 -21.49 -6.58 6.87
N ILE A 75 -22.27 -7.28 6.03
CA ILE A 75 -21.78 -7.79 4.74
C ILE A 75 -21.43 -6.64 3.79
N GLY A 76 -22.24 -5.57 3.80
CA GLY A 76 -22.06 -4.39 2.94
C GLY A 76 -20.73 -3.65 3.18
N ILE A 77 -20.30 -3.52 4.44
CA ILE A 77 -19.00 -2.92 4.79
C ILE A 77 -17.86 -3.73 4.15
N THR A 78 -17.92 -5.05 4.28
CA THR A 78 -16.88 -5.95 3.75
C THR A 78 -16.88 -5.95 2.23
N ALA A 79 -18.06 -6.06 1.60
CA ALA A 79 -18.23 -6.03 0.16
C ALA A 79 -17.72 -4.73 -0.45
N THR A 80 -18.03 -3.59 0.17
CA THR A 80 -17.55 -2.27 -0.27
C THR A 80 -16.03 -2.20 -0.20
N SER A 81 -15.43 -2.70 0.90
CA SER A 81 -13.97 -2.70 1.09
C SER A 81 -13.25 -3.55 0.03
N VAL A 82 -13.75 -4.75 -0.23
CA VAL A 82 -13.22 -5.67 -1.26
C VAL A 82 -13.41 -5.08 -2.67
N GLY A 83 -14.56 -4.47 -2.94
CA GLY A 83 -14.85 -3.78 -4.20
C GLY A 83 -13.92 -2.60 -4.46
N GLN A 84 -13.64 -1.77 -3.44
CA GLN A 84 -12.66 -0.68 -3.53
C GLN A 84 -11.25 -1.20 -3.83
N ALA A 85 -10.84 -2.32 -3.21
CA ALA A 85 -9.55 -2.94 -3.49
C ALA A 85 -9.45 -3.44 -4.94
N LEU A 86 -10.48 -4.14 -5.45
CA LEU A 86 -10.55 -4.57 -6.85
C LEU A 86 -10.46 -3.39 -7.81
N TYR A 87 -11.24 -2.34 -7.57
CA TYR A 87 -11.20 -1.12 -8.38
C TYR A 87 -9.79 -0.52 -8.43
N LYS A 88 -9.13 -0.38 -7.27
CA LYS A 88 -7.76 0.15 -7.18
C LYS A 88 -6.75 -0.74 -7.89
N ILE A 89 -6.87 -2.06 -7.78
CA ILE A 89 -6.01 -3.02 -8.52
C ILE A 89 -6.16 -2.81 -10.02
N PHE A 90 -7.39 -2.82 -10.55
CA PHE A 90 -7.63 -2.62 -11.98
C PHE A 90 -7.16 -1.26 -12.47
N TYR A 91 -7.40 -0.19 -11.68
CA TYR A 91 -6.92 1.15 -11.99
C TYR A 91 -5.39 1.20 -12.11
N LEU A 92 -4.67 0.60 -11.17
CA LEU A 92 -3.21 0.54 -11.20
C LEU A 92 -2.66 -0.35 -12.31
N ILE A 93 -3.34 -1.44 -12.66
CA ILE A 93 -2.99 -2.26 -13.84
C ILE A 93 -3.12 -1.42 -15.11
N ALA A 94 -4.24 -0.71 -15.29
CA ALA A 94 -4.48 0.15 -16.45
C ALA A 94 -3.48 1.32 -16.53
N ARG A 95 -2.99 1.80 -15.39
CA ARG A 95 -2.03 2.91 -15.28
C ARG A 95 -0.60 2.45 -14.94
N ARG A 96 -0.26 1.17 -15.16
CA ARG A 96 1.01 0.58 -14.69
C ARG A 96 2.25 1.33 -15.19
N GLY A 97 2.25 1.80 -16.43
CA GLY A 97 3.34 2.61 -16.98
C GLY A 97 3.53 3.94 -16.22
N LYS A 98 2.43 4.61 -15.86
CA LYS A 98 2.48 5.84 -15.04
C LYS A 98 2.95 5.55 -13.62
N ALA A 99 2.48 4.47 -13.01
CA ALA A 99 2.92 4.05 -11.67
C ALA A 99 4.42 3.73 -11.64
N HIS A 100 4.95 3.08 -12.67
CA HIS A 100 6.39 2.83 -12.80
C HIS A 100 7.19 4.14 -12.96
N LYS A 101 6.72 5.06 -13.82
CA LYS A 101 7.35 6.38 -13.97
C LYS A 101 7.38 7.15 -12.65
N LEU A 102 6.27 7.15 -11.91
CA LEU A 102 6.13 7.82 -10.62
C LEU A 102 7.13 7.27 -9.58
N TYR A 103 7.31 5.96 -9.55
CA TYR A 103 8.29 5.32 -8.68
C TYR A 103 9.73 5.73 -9.03
N ASN A 104 10.06 5.79 -10.32
CA ASN A 104 11.38 6.21 -10.79
C ASN A 104 11.64 7.70 -10.49
N GLU A 105 10.65 8.57 -10.68
CA GLU A 105 10.76 9.98 -10.32
C GLU A 105 10.92 10.16 -8.81
N MET A 106 10.18 9.42 -7.99
CA MET A 106 10.33 9.45 -6.53
C MET A 106 11.76 9.07 -6.12
N ARG A 107 12.36 8.05 -6.75
CA ARG A 107 13.76 7.68 -6.53
C ARG A 107 14.72 8.79 -6.98
N SER A 108 14.49 9.39 -8.15
CA SER A 108 15.35 10.47 -8.63
C SER A 108 15.25 11.75 -7.80
N LEU A 109 14.07 12.05 -7.24
CA LEU A 109 13.87 13.18 -6.32
C LEU A 109 14.53 12.97 -4.95
N TRP A 110 14.75 11.73 -4.54
CA TRP A 110 15.50 11.42 -3.32
C TRP A 110 16.94 11.91 -3.38
N ASP A 111 17.57 11.80 -4.56
CA ASP A 111 18.96 12.19 -4.81
C ASP A 111 19.06 13.66 -5.30
N SER A 112 18.10 14.51 -4.92
CA SER A 112 18.04 15.92 -5.38
C SER A 112 18.99 16.86 -4.64
N THR A 113 19.54 16.45 -3.50
CA THR A 113 20.49 17.24 -2.71
C THR A 113 21.44 16.33 -1.93
N ASP A 114 22.71 16.73 -1.89
CA ASP A 114 23.76 16.07 -1.11
C ASP A 114 23.93 16.69 0.29
N ASP A 115 23.27 17.81 0.58
CA ASP A 115 23.36 18.47 1.90
C ASP A 115 22.62 17.63 2.96
N PRO A 116 23.31 17.16 4.02
CA PRO A 116 22.70 16.37 5.09
C PRO A 116 21.55 17.09 5.81
N ASN A 117 21.60 18.41 5.95
CA ASN A 117 20.57 19.19 6.65
C ASN A 117 19.28 19.28 5.82
N GLU A 118 19.44 19.45 4.51
CA GLU A 118 18.33 19.45 3.55
C GLU A 118 17.70 18.06 3.47
N LYS A 119 18.55 17.02 3.45
CA LYS A 119 18.16 15.61 3.39
C LYS A 119 17.36 15.13 4.60
N LYS A 120 17.79 15.53 5.81
CA LYS A 120 17.14 15.17 7.07
C LYS A 120 15.65 15.51 7.10
N SER A 121 15.24 16.59 6.44
CA SER A 121 13.85 17.07 6.45
C SER A 121 12.87 16.13 5.75
N TYR A 122 13.25 15.58 4.60
CA TYR A 122 12.41 14.62 3.86
C TYR A 122 12.69 13.17 4.26
N GLU A 123 13.86 12.85 4.80
CA GLU A 123 14.15 11.55 5.44
C GLU A 123 13.22 11.27 6.62
N GLN A 124 12.99 12.27 7.47
CA GLN A 124 12.07 12.13 8.60
C GLN A 124 10.66 11.77 8.13
N ILE A 125 10.19 12.39 7.05
CA ILE A 125 8.86 12.12 6.47
C ILE A 125 8.80 10.72 5.86
N ALA A 126 9.85 10.29 5.15
CA ALA A 126 9.94 8.93 4.61
C ALA A 126 9.99 7.87 5.72
N TYR A 127 10.66 8.16 6.85
CA TYR A 127 10.64 7.32 8.04
C TYR A 127 9.23 7.19 8.61
N TRP A 128 8.51 8.31 8.78
CA TRP A 128 7.12 8.28 9.22
C TRP A 128 6.22 7.49 8.26
N ALA A 129 6.38 7.66 6.95
CA ALA A 129 5.64 6.88 5.95
C ALA A 129 5.84 5.38 6.17
N ARG A 130 7.09 4.95 6.38
CA ARG A 130 7.44 3.56 6.68
C ARG A 130 6.76 3.05 7.95
N ILE A 131 6.83 3.82 9.04
CA ILE A 131 6.20 3.44 10.31
C ILE A 131 4.69 3.31 10.15
N VAL A 132 4.04 4.26 9.48
CA VAL A 132 2.59 4.22 9.23
C VAL A 132 2.22 2.99 8.40
N THR A 133 2.98 2.65 7.35
CA THR A 133 2.75 1.42 6.57
C THR A 133 2.82 0.16 7.44
N ILE A 134 3.84 0.03 8.29
CA ILE A 134 4.02 -1.13 9.16
C ILE A 134 2.89 -1.21 10.18
N THR A 135 2.57 -0.10 10.84
CA THR A 135 1.50 -0.03 11.83
C THR A 135 0.13 -0.34 11.21
N PHE A 136 -0.15 0.19 10.01
CA PHE A 136 -1.39 -0.07 9.29
C PHE A 136 -1.55 -1.56 8.97
N TYR A 137 -0.51 -2.20 8.41
CA TYR A 137 -0.54 -3.64 8.15
C TYR A 137 -0.71 -4.47 9.42
N THR A 138 0.04 -4.15 10.48
CA THR A 138 -0.06 -4.86 11.75
C THR A 138 -1.46 -4.73 12.34
N SER A 139 -2.09 -3.56 12.25
CA SER A 139 -3.48 -3.36 12.71
C SER A 139 -4.48 -4.23 11.94
N LEU A 140 -4.35 -4.31 10.60
CA LEU A 140 -5.19 -5.19 9.78
C LEU A 140 -4.96 -6.67 10.11
N MET A 141 -3.70 -7.08 10.32
CA MET A 141 -3.39 -8.46 10.68
C MET A 141 -3.86 -8.82 12.09
N CYS A 142 -3.79 -7.90 13.05
CA CYS A 142 -4.37 -8.08 14.38
C CYS A 142 -5.88 -8.37 14.26
N ASN A 143 -6.59 -7.65 13.41
CA ASN A 143 -8.01 -7.88 13.16
C ASN A 143 -8.28 -9.29 12.58
N VAL A 144 -7.52 -9.71 11.57
CA VAL A 144 -7.62 -11.08 10.99
C VAL A 144 -7.35 -12.14 12.07
N ILE A 145 -6.33 -11.95 12.90
CA ILE A 145 -5.99 -12.88 13.98
C ILE A 145 -7.10 -12.93 15.02
N SER A 146 -7.70 -11.80 15.40
CA SER A 146 -8.82 -11.77 16.34
C SER A 146 -10.02 -12.58 15.84
N PHE A 147 -10.43 -12.41 14.59
CA PHE A 147 -11.52 -13.21 14.00
C PHE A 147 -11.14 -14.69 13.89
N THR A 148 -9.89 -15.00 13.57
CA THR A 148 -9.39 -16.38 13.52
C THR A 148 -9.43 -17.05 14.88
N ILE A 149 -8.99 -16.36 15.94
CA ILE A 149 -9.04 -16.86 17.32
C ILE A 149 -10.49 -17.09 17.76
N SER A 150 -11.41 -16.16 17.43
CA SER A 150 -12.84 -16.33 17.72
C SER A 150 -13.38 -17.62 17.11
N GLY A 151 -13.11 -17.86 15.81
CA GLY A 151 -13.54 -19.09 15.14
C GLY A 151 -12.92 -20.37 15.75
N ILE A 152 -11.68 -20.30 16.24
CA ILE A 152 -11.03 -21.44 16.92
C ILE A 152 -11.67 -21.70 18.28
N ILE A 153 -11.99 -20.66 19.06
CA ILE A 153 -12.65 -20.81 20.37
C ILE A 153 -14.02 -21.45 20.21
N ASP A 154 -14.79 -21.02 19.22
CA ASP A 154 -16.10 -21.60 18.91
C ASP A 154 -15.97 -23.08 18.51
N TYR A 155 -14.98 -23.38 17.66
CA TYR A 155 -14.66 -24.76 17.27
C TYR A 155 -14.33 -25.66 18.45
N LEU A 156 -13.52 -25.18 19.41
CA LEU A 156 -13.12 -25.94 20.60
C LEU A 156 -14.25 -26.07 21.63
N SER A 157 -15.18 -25.12 21.66
CA SER A 157 -16.26 -25.07 22.66
C SER A 157 -17.47 -25.95 22.30
N ASN A 158 -17.43 -26.68 21.17
CA ASN A 158 -18.57 -27.44 20.62
C ASN A 158 -19.83 -26.57 20.40
N ASN A 159 -19.69 -25.25 20.35
CA ASN A 159 -20.70 -24.37 19.80
C ASN A 159 -20.73 -24.56 18.28
N ASP A 160 -21.85 -24.19 17.65
CA ASP A 160 -22.02 -24.29 16.19
C ASP A 160 -20.75 -23.80 15.47
N ARG A 161 -20.27 -24.57 14.49
CA ARG A 161 -18.98 -24.33 13.85
C ARG A 161 -19.07 -23.09 12.97
N HIS A 162 -18.60 -21.94 13.45
CA HIS A 162 -18.56 -20.71 12.66
C HIS A 162 -17.21 -20.54 11.95
N LEU A 163 -17.25 -20.12 10.69
CA LEU A 163 -16.05 -19.70 9.97
C LEU A 163 -15.62 -18.31 10.46
N PRO A 164 -14.32 -17.95 10.38
CA PRO A 164 -13.85 -16.60 10.73
C PRO A 164 -14.57 -15.48 9.99
N PHE A 165 -15.06 -15.77 8.78
CA PHE A 165 -15.89 -14.88 7.98
C PHE A 165 -17.09 -15.65 7.42
N ASP A 166 -18.29 -15.11 7.63
CA ASP A 166 -19.52 -15.65 7.08
C ASP A 166 -19.56 -15.44 5.56
N VAL A 167 -19.34 -16.53 4.84
CA VAL A 167 -19.36 -16.56 3.38
C VAL A 167 -20.27 -17.69 2.94
N TRP A 168 -21.15 -17.40 1.98
CA TRP A 168 -22.01 -18.41 1.38
C TRP A 168 -21.22 -19.27 0.40
N TYR A 169 -20.97 -20.54 0.75
CA TYR A 169 -20.27 -21.49 -0.11
C TYR A 169 -21.21 -22.41 -0.93
N GLY A 170 -22.53 -22.28 -0.76
CA GLY A 170 -23.53 -23.05 -1.53
C GLY A 170 -23.60 -24.55 -1.23
N THR A 171 -22.77 -25.06 -0.30
CA THR A 171 -22.75 -26.45 0.14
C THR A 171 -22.57 -26.51 1.66
N ASP A 172 -23.06 -27.57 2.31
CA ASP A 172 -22.77 -27.79 3.73
C ASP A 172 -21.27 -28.03 3.95
N ILE A 173 -20.67 -27.15 4.74
CA ILE A 173 -19.24 -27.05 5.01
C ILE A 173 -18.90 -27.59 6.41
N SER A 174 -19.93 -27.93 7.19
CA SER A 174 -19.82 -28.21 8.62
C SER A 174 -19.07 -29.52 8.89
N ALA A 175 -19.01 -30.42 7.91
CA ALA A 175 -18.33 -31.71 8.00
C ALA A 175 -16.80 -31.58 7.87
N SER A 176 -16.06 -32.22 8.80
CA SER A 176 -14.61 -32.40 8.67
C SER A 176 -14.33 -33.41 7.54
N PRO A 177 -13.31 -33.19 6.67
CA PRO A 177 -12.23 -32.20 6.75
C PRO A 177 -12.47 -30.89 5.95
N LYS A 178 -13.66 -30.73 5.35
CA LYS A 178 -13.94 -29.57 4.46
C LYS A 178 -13.88 -28.24 5.21
N PHE A 179 -14.39 -28.22 6.44
CA PHE A 179 -14.32 -27.06 7.32
C PHE A 179 -12.88 -26.56 7.51
N GLU A 180 -11.95 -27.45 7.86
CA GLU A 180 -10.55 -27.12 8.15
C GLU A 180 -9.83 -26.58 6.90
N ILE A 181 -10.10 -27.18 5.73
CA ILE A 181 -9.54 -26.73 4.46
C ILE A 181 -10.04 -25.31 4.13
N ILE A 182 -11.33 -25.05 4.26
CA ILE A 182 -11.92 -23.75 3.96
C ILE A 182 -11.48 -22.69 4.97
N PHE A 183 -11.36 -23.04 6.23
CA PHE A 183 -10.79 -22.18 7.27
C PHE A 183 -9.38 -21.74 6.91
N LEU A 184 -8.50 -22.67 6.51
CA LEU A 184 -7.14 -22.34 6.09
C LEU A 184 -7.12 -21.49 4.81
N CYS A 185 -7.99 -21.81 3.85
CA CYS A 185 -8.12 -21.03 2.62
C CYS A 185 -8.58 -19.59 2.90
N GLN A 186 -9.54 -19.38 3.81
CA GLN A 186 -9.97 -18.06 4.23
C GLN A 186 -8.83 -17.28 4.88
N LEU A 187 -8.07 -17.90 5.79
CA LEU A 187 -6.92 -17.25 6.44
C LEU A 187 -5.87 -16.79 5.43
N LEU A 188 -5.56 -17.64 4.43
CA LEU A 188 -4.64 -17.29 3.34
C LEU A 188 -5.19 -16.17 2.47
N ALA A 189 -6.47 -16.24 2.10
CA ALA A 189 -7.14 -15.22 1.29
C ALA A 189 -7.18 -13.87 2.01
N CYS A 190 -7.48 -13.85 3.31
CA CYS A 190 -7.45 -12.66 4.14
C CYS A 190 -6.04 -12.08 4.25
N THR A 191 -5.02 -12.92 4.42
CA THR A 191 -3.61 -12.47 4.48
C THR A 191 -3.17 -11.84 3.14
N ILE A 192 -3.55 -12.43 2.01
CA ILE A 192 -3.30 -11.87 0.67
C ILE A 192 -4.09 -10.56 0.51
N GLY A 193 -5.34 -10.52 0.97
CA GLY A 193 -6.21 -9.37 0.88
C GLY A 193 -5.75 -8.18 1.73
N THR A 194 -5.31 -8.40 2.97
CA THR A 194 -4.74 -7.33 3.81
C THR A 194 -3.41 -6.85 3.24
N SER A 195 -2.57 -7.77 2.73
CA SER A 195 -1.33 -7.42 2.05
C SER A 195 -1.59 -6.57 0.80
N GLY A 196 -2.61 -6.89 0.00
CA GLY A 196 -3.02 -6.15 -1.20
C GLY A 196 -3.54 -4.76 -0.89
N LEU A 197 -4.37 -4.64 0.15
CA LEU A 197 -4.91 -3.35 0.58
C LEU A 197 -3.78 -2.43 1.08
N THR A 198 -2.93 -2.92 1.97
CA THR A 198 -1.74 -2.20 2.45
C THR A 198 -0.81 -1.85 1.31
N ALA A 199 -0.54 -2.78 0.38
CA ALA A 199 0.34 -2.53 -0.76
C ALA A 199 -0.09 -1.29 -1.53
N ILE A 200 -1.37 -1.17 -1.87
CA ILE A 200 -1.86 -0.09 -2.70
C ILE A 200 -1.98 1.21 -1.90
N ASP A 201 -2.67 1.17 -0.77
CA ASP A 201 -3.01 2.37 -0.01
C ASP A 201 -1.76 3.00 0.60
N CYS A 202 -0.88 2.19 1.19
CA CYS A 202 0.36 2.69 1.75
C CYS A 202 1.37 3.12 0.68
N SER A 203 1.36 2.52 -0.53
CA SER A 203 2.20 3.01 -1.63
C SER A 203 1.78 4.41 -2.08
N ILE A 204 0.48 4.64 -2.25
CA ILE A 204 -0.06 5.97 -2.61
C ILE A 204 0.25 6.99 -1.50
N MET A 205 -0.02 6.64 -0.25
CA MET A 205 0.32 7.46 0.91
C MET A 205 1.80 7.81 0.95
N THR A 206 2.68 6.82 0.74
CA THR A 206 4.14 7.03 0.76
C THR A 206 4.58 8.00 -0.33
N ILE A 207 4.02 7.89 -1.54
CA ILE A 207 4.30 8.84 -2.62
C ILE A 207 3.84 10.25 -2.23
N ILE A 208 2.64 10.41 -1.68
CA ILE A 208 2.12 11.71 -1.22
C ILE A 208 3.03 12.31 -0.15
N LEU A 209 3.46 11.51 0.82
CA LEU A 209 4.38 11.95 1.87
C LEU A 209 5.76 12.31 1.31
N HIS A 210 6.29 11.56 0.34
CA HIS A 210 7.52 11.93 -0.36
C HIS A 210 7.38 13.29 -1.06
N VAL A 211 6.30 13.50 -1.80
CA VAL A 211 6.00 14.78 -2.45
C VAL A 211 5.90 15.92 -1.43
N ALA A 212 5.22 15.71 -0.30
CA ALA A 212 5.17 16.67 0.81
C ALA A 212 6.57 16.97 1.38
N GLY A 213 7.44 15.96 1.47
CA GLY A 213 8.84 16.13 1.85
C GLY A 213 9.62 17.00 0.86
N GLN A 214 9.37 16.85 -0.44
CA GLN A 214 9.98 17.70 -1.47
C GLN A 214 9.49 19.16 -1.39
N PHE A 215 8.22 19.40 -1.06
CA PHE A 215 7.74 20.76 -0.78
C PHE A 215 8.39 21.36 0.48
N LYS A 216 8.63 20.55 1.51
CA LYS A 216 9.36 20.99 2.70
C LYS A 216 10.81 21.36 2.38
N LEU A 217 11.44 20.64 1.44
CA LEU A 217 12.78 20.98 0.94
C LEU A 217 12.79 22.35 0.24
N ILE A 218 11.83 22.62 -0.65
CA ILE A 218 11.69 23.94 -1.30
C ILE A 218 11.51 25.04 -0.25
N LYS A 219 10.69 24.80 0.78
CA LYS A 219 10.52 25.77 1.88
C LYS A 219 11.85 26.06 2.60
N THR A 220 12.69 25.05 2.81
CA THR A 220 14.03 25.24 3.40
C THR A 220 14.92 26.11 2.53
N TRP A 221 14.94 25.87 1.20
CA TRP A 221 15.69 26.71 0.26
C TRP A 221 15.18 28.16 0.26
N MET A 222 13.86 28.36 0.21
CA MET A 222 13.26 29.70 0.26
C MET A 222 13.60 30.45 1.56
N ASN A 223 13.58 29.77 2.70
CA ASN A 223 13.98 30.36 3.98
C ASN A 223 15.45 30.78 3.97
N LYS A 224 16.34 29.94 3.40
CA LYS A 224 17.77 30.27 3.27
C LYS A 224 17.97 31.52 2.42
N ILE A 225 17.32 31.60 1.26
CA ILE A 225 17.33 32.79 0.40
C ILE A 225 16.89 34.03 1.19
N GLY A 226 15.76 33.95 1.91
CA GLY A 226 15.26 35.06 2.72
C GLY A 226 16.22 35.51 3.83
N THR A 227 16.93 34.57 4.46
CA THR A 227 17.94 34.92 5.48
C THR A 227 19.20 35.57 4.90
N GLU A 228 19.60 35.20 3.68
CA GLU A 228 20.77 35.77 3.00
C GLU A 228 20.50 37.21 2.53
N ILE A 229 19.31 37.48 1.97
CA ILE A 229 18.87 38.83 1.59
C ILE A 229 18.91 39.80 2.76
N ASN A 230 18.60 39.33 3.97
CA ASN A 230 18.58 40.17 5.18
C ASN A 230 19.98 40.45 5.78
N ARG A 231 21.01 39.71 5.39
CA ARG A 231 22.34 39.75 6.04
C ARG A 231 23.45 40.38 5.18
N GLU A 232 23.37 40.26 3.86
CA GLU A 232 24.43 40.69 2.94
C GLU A 232 23.87 41.65 1.87
N PRO A 233 24.69 42.54 1.28
CA PRO A 233 24.27 43.24 0.08
C PRO A 233 23.90 42.21 -0.99
N VAL A 234 22.67 42.29 -1.50
CA VAL A 234 22.08 41.26 -2.36
C VAL A 234 22.92 41.10 -3.63
N HIS A 235 23.59 39.95 -3.76
CA HIS A 235 24.13 39.49 -5.03
C HIS A 235 22.96 38.98 -5.89
N LEU A 236 22.42 39.86 -6.75
CA LEU A 236 21.26 39.57 -7.62
C LEU A 236 21.41 38.24 -8.39
N GLU A 237 22.60 37.96 -8.91
CA GLU A 237 22.86 36.73 -9.67
C GLU A 237 22.68 35.46 -8.83
N LYS A 238 23.16 35.45 -7.58
CA LYS A 238 23.00 34.31 -6.67
C LYS A 238 21.52 34.12 -6.29
N PHE A 239 20.83 35.22 -6.00
CA PHE A 239 19.40 35.21 -5.70
C PHE A 239 18.57 34.59 -6.85
N GLU A 240 18.84 35.02 -8.08
CA GLU A 240 18.16 34.49 -9.27
C GLU A 240 18.41 32.98 -9.43
N ILE A 241 19.67 32.52 -9.29
CA ILE A 241 20.03 31.10 -9.39
C ILE A 241 19.27 30.25 -8.36
N ASP A 242 19.24 30.66 -7.10
CA ASP A 242 18.58 29.92 -6.02
C ASP A 242 17.05 29.92 -6.16
N LEU A 243 16.47 31.02 -6.65
CA LEU A 243 15.04 31.10 -6.95
C LEU A 243 14.68 30.21 -8.16
N PHE A 244 15.48 30.23 -9.23
CA PHE A 244 15.30 29.35 -10.37
C PHE A 244 15.40 27.88 -9.97
N LYS A 245 16.31 27.52 -9.06
CA LYS A 245 16.40 26.16 -8.49
C LYS A 245 15.07 25.76 -7.83
N CYS A 246 14.50 26.63 -6.99
CA CYS A 246 13.21 26.39 -6.33
C CYS A 246 12.06 26.20 -7.35
N ILE A 247 11.97 27.08 -8.34
CA ILE A 247 10.91 27.04 -9.37
C ILE A 247 11.03 25.75 -10.19
N ARG A 248 12.24 25.40 -10.63
CA ARG A 248 12.47 24.18 -11.44
C ARG A 248 12.12 22.92 -10.65
N HIS A 249 12.48 22.85 -9.37
CA HIS A 249 12.13 21.71 -8.51
C HIS A 249 10.63 21.62 -8.27
N HIS A 250 9.96 22.75 -8.03
CA HIS A 250 8.50 22.83 -7.90
C HIS A 250 7.78 22.32 -9.16
N GLN A 251 8.20 22.78 -10.34
CA GLN A 251 7.64 22.35 -11.62
C GLN A 251 7.84 20.84 -11.82
N ARG A 252 9.01 20.30 -11.46
CA ARG A 252 9.29 18.87 -11.55
C ARG A 252 8.39 18.02 -10.65
N ILE A 253 8.00 18.50 -9.47
CA ILE A 253 7.13 17.76 -8.54
C ILE A 253 5.69 17.67 -9.07
N ILE A 254 5.23 18.67 -9.83
CA ILE A 254 3.83 18.78 -10.29
C ILE A 254 3.58 18.06 -11.62
N GLN A 255 4.59 17.97 -12.49
CA GLN A 255 4.50 17.38 -13.84
C GLN A 255 4.51 15.84 -13.84
#